data_AF-A0A562QWQ0-F1
#
_entry.id   AF-A0A562QWQ0-F1
#
_cell.length_a   1.000
_cell.length_b   1.000
_cell.length_c   1.000
_cell.angle_alpha   90.00
_cell.angle_beta   90.00
_cell.angle_gamma   90.00
#
_symmetry.space_group_name_H-M   'P 1'
#
loop_
_entity.id
_entity.type
_entity.pdbx_description
1 polymer ?
#
loop_
_entity_poly.entity_id
_entity_poly.type
_entity_poly.pdbx_seq_one_letter_code
_entity_poly.pdbx_strand_id
1 'polypeptide(L)'
;MPPHWTLRKWRRRNERVSDVMNMQVLALAFLATAAVGGIAWVFLYPLLSGERQAENRRASIARADAPAAKQTEKSQRSRREQVESSLKDLEARRQQEKSVPLSVRLSQAGLDWTPQKFWIVSAVVAGVLFAAAMFVGGGLLGAAGLAFAGGLGLPRWALGFLKKRREAKFLKALPDAVDVIVRGIKAGLPLFESIKVVAADSPEPLRSEFLAIIETQAIGMPLGEACSRLYERMPLPEANFFGIVISIQQKSGGNLSEALGNLSKVLRDRKKMKEKIQAMSMEAKASAGIIGSLPPIVMFLVYLTTPHYISLLWTHPTGQLMLVGCVIWMSIGILVMKKMINFDF
;
A
#
# COMPACT_ATOMS: atom_id res chain seq x y z
N MET A 1 28.99 48.62 -41.15
CA MET A 1 29.24 47.20 -40.82
C MET A 1 29.35 47.06 -39.31
N PRO A 2 28.48 46.29 -38.63
CA PRO A 2 28.59 46.13 -37.18
C PRO A 2 29.83 45.29 -36.83
N PRO A 3 30.49 45.54 -35.69
CA PRO A 3 31.73 44.88 -35.33
C PRO A 3 31.56 43.36 -35.14
N HIS A 4 32.46 42.55 -35.69
CA HIS A 4 32.44 41.08 -35.61
C HIS A 4 32.41 40.50 -34.17
N TRP A 5 32.76 41.30 -33.15
CA TRP A 5 32.70 40.89 -31.74
C TRP A 5 31.27 40.84 -31.17
N THR A 6 30.32 41.60 -31.72
CA THR A 6 28.93 41.65 -31.21
C THR A 6 28.12 40.43 -31.64
N LEU A 7 28.31 39.94 -32.87
CA LEU A 7 27.67 38.72 -33.40
C LEU A 7 28.08 37.47 -32.61
N ARG A 8 29.35 37.37 -32.22
CA ARG A 8 29.89 36.24 -31.44
C ARG A 8 29.40 36.22 -29.99
N LYS A 9 29.06 37.38 -29.43
CA LYS A 9 28.49 37.53 -28.07
C LYS A 9 26.97 37.28 -28.09
N TRP A 10 26.29 37.71 -29.15
CA TRP A 10 24.87 37.44 -29.40
C TRP A 10 24.62 35.94 -29.63
N ARG A 11 25.42 35.28 -30.48
CA ARG A 11 25.33 33.83 -30.75
C ARG A 11 25.52 32.99 -29.48
N ARG A 12 26.57 33.27 -28.68
CA ARG A 12 26.81 32.57 -27.40
C ARG A 12 25.72 32.81 -26.35
N ARG A 13 25.04 33.97 -26.39
CA ARG A 13 23.90 34.26 -25.51
C ARG A 13 22.66 33.50 -25.97
N ASN A 14 22.40 33.44 -27.27
CA ASN A 14 21.28 32.67 -27.83
C ASN A 14 21.46 31.16 -27.63
N GLU A 15 22.67 30.62 -27.85
CA GLU A 15 23.00 29.21 -27.60
C GLU A 15 22.78 28.85 -26.12
N ARG A 16 23.25 29.70 -25.19
CA ARG A 16 23.04 29.49 -23.75
C ARG A 16 21.56 29.58 -23.34
N VAL A 17 20.78 30.47 -23.95
CA VAL A 17 19.33 30.59 -23.68
C VAL A 17 18.57 29.39 -24.25
N SER A 18 18.95 28.89 -25.44
CA SER A 18 18.36 27.67 -26.00
C SER A 18 18.72 26.42 -25.21
N ASP A 19 19.94 26.33 -24.67
CA ASP A 19 20.36 25.20 -23.83
C ASP A 19 19.63 25.18 -22.49
N VAL A 20 19.43 26.34 -21.86
CA VAL A 20 18.65 26.47 -20.63
C VAL A 20 17.18 26.17 -20.88
N MET A 21 16.62 26.64 -22.00
CA MET A 21 15.24 26.38 -22.38
C MET A 21 15.01 24.91 -22.75
N ASN A 22 15.96 24.26 -23.43
CA ASN A 22 15.92 22.81 -23.70
C ASN A 22 16.05 21.98 -22.41
N MET A 23 16.91 22.40 -21.47
CA MET A 23 17.04 21.75 -20.15
C MET A 23 15.74 21.89 -19.34
N GLN A 24 15.10 23.06 -19.38
CA GLN A 24 13.81 23.30 -18.73
C GLN A 24 12.68 22.52 -19.38
N VAL A 25 12.65 22.43 -20.71
CA VAL A 25 11.66 21.61 -21.45
C VAL A 25 11.87 20.12 -21.17
N LEU A 26 13.11 19.64 -21.09
CA LEU A 26 13.41 18.25 -20.71
C LEU A 26 13.06 17.97 -19.25
N ALA A 27 13.32 18.91 -18.33
CA ALA A 27 12.94 18.77 -16.92
C ALA A 27 11.41 18.81 -16.75
N LEU A 28 10.70 19.68 -17.48
CA LEU A 28 9.24 19.76 -17.50
C LEU A 28 8.61 18.55 -18.19
N ALA A 29 9.21 18.03 -19.26
CA ALA A 29 8.76 16.81 -19.92
C ALA A 29 8.99 15.59 -19.03
N PHE A 30 10.11 15.50 -18.33
CA PHE A 30 10.38 14.44 -17.35
C PHE A 30 9.42 14.54 -16.16
N LEU A 31 9.20 15.74 -15.62
CA LEU A 31 8.21 15.99 -14.56
C LEU A 31 6.78 15.71 -15.03
N ALA A 32 6.42 16.06 -16.26
CA ALA A 32 5.11 15.76 -16.84
C ALA A 32 4.93 14.27 -17.08
N THR A 33 5.96 13.57 -17.55
CA THR A 33 5.92 12.11 -17.74
C THR A 33 5.89 11.38 -16.41
N ALA A 34 6.60 11.88 -15.39
CA ALA A 34 6.56 11.35 -14.03
C ALA A 34 5.22 11.68 -13.33
N ALA A 35 4.63 12.84 -13.59
CA ALA A 35 3.32 13.23 -13.08
C ALA A 35 2.20 12.46 -13.78
N VAL A 36 2.24 12.31 -15.10
CA VAL A 36 1.29 11.49 -15.87
C VAL A 36 1.48 10.02 -15.55
N GLY A 37 2.71 9.53 -15.40
CA GLY A 37 3.02 8.18 -14.93
C GLY A 37 2.58 7.95 -13.48
N GLY A 38 2.68 8.97 -12.63
CA GLY A 38 2.19 8.96 -11.24
C GLY A 38 0.67 9.02 -11.14
N ILE A 39 0.00 9.83 -11.96
CA ILE A 39 -1.47 9.91 -12.07
C ILE A 39 -2.00 8.62 -12.69
N ALA A 40 -1.37 8.11 -13.75
CA ALA A 40 -1.65 6.80 -14.32
C ALA A 40 -1.43 5.71 -13.28
N TRP A 41 -0.36 5.76 -12.47
CA TRP A 41 -0.16 4.81 -11.38
C TRP A 41 -1.28 4.91 -10.33
N VAL A 42 -1.67 6.12 -9.92
CA VAL A 42 -2.70 6.36 -8.89
C VAL A 42 -4.12 6.05 -9.39
N PHE A 43 -4.42 6.23 -10.68
CA PHE A 43 -5.73 5.96 -11.28
C PHE A 43 -5.84 4.56 -11.92
N LEU A 44 -4.79 4.03 -12.56
CA LEU A 44 -4.80 2.64 -13.04
C LEU A 44 -4.67 1.63 -11.90
N TYR A 45 -3.97 1.93 -10.81
CA TYR A 45 -3.88 1.00 -9.67
C TYR A 45 -5.26 0.57 -9.13
N PRO A 46 -6.23 1.47 -8.90
CA PRO A 46 -7.59 1.08 -8.51
C PRO A 46 -8.42 0.43 -9.63
N LEU A 47 -8.11 0.70 -10.91
CA LEU A 47 -8.73 -0.01 -12.05
C LEU A 47 -8.19 -1.44 -12.25
N LEU A 48 -6.99 -1.74 -11.74
CA LEU A 48 -6.31 -3.03 -11.83
C LEU A 48 -6.30 -3.85 -10.53
N SER A 49 -6.58 -3.26 -9.36
CA SER A 49 -6.90 -4.02 -8.16
C SER A 49 -8.18 -4.81 -8.45
N GLY A 50 -8.08 -6.14 -8.43
CA GLY A 50 -9.10 -7.09 -8.86
C GLY A 50 -10.41 -7.09 -8.06
N GLU A 51 -10.82 -5.97 -7.45
CA GLU A 51 -12.11 -5.81 -6.79
C GLU A 51 -13.26 -6.12 -7.76
N ARG A 52 -13.20 -5.63 -9.01
CA ARG A 52 -14.21 -5.96 -10.04
C ARG A 52 -14.22 -7.44 -10.46
N GLN A 53 -13.08 -8.13 -10.37
CA GLN A 53 -12.98 -9.54 -10.78
C GLN A 53 -13.43 -10.49 -9.64
N ALA A 54 -13.21 -10.09 -8.39
CA ALA A 54 -13.82 -10.72 -7.21
C ALA A 54 -15.35 -10.49 -7.18
N GLU A 55 -15.82 -9.30 -7.58
CA GLU A 55 -17.24 -8.99 -7.75
C GLU A 55 -17.89 -9.85 -8.83
N ASN A 56 -17.24 -9.99 -10.00
CA ASN A 56 -17.75 -10.82 -11.09
C ASN A 56 -17.70 -12.33 -10.79
N ARG A 57 -16.72 -12.82 -10.03
CA ARG A 57 -16.67 -14.22 -9.55
C ARG A 57 -17.74 -14.51 -8.51
N ARG A 58 -18.04 -13.55 -7.63
CA ARG A 58 -19.17 -13.66 -6.68
C ARG A 58 -20.51 -13.61 -7.40
N ALA A 59 -20.64 -12.76 -8.42
CA ALA A 59 -21.84 -12.69 -9.27
C ALA A 59 -22.06 -13.96 -10.11
N SER A 60 -21.00 -14.68 -10.50
CA SER A 60 -21.13 -15.94 -11.25
C SER A 60 -21.46 -17.14 -10.36
N ILE A 61 -20.97 -17.17 -9.11
CA ILE A 61 -21.37 -18.21 -8.13
C ILE A 61 -22.84 -18.00 -7.70
N ALA A 62 -23.30 -16.75 -7.62
CA ALA A 62 -24.69 -16.41 -7.32
C ALA A 62 -25.70 -16.76 -8.44
N ARG A 63 -25.24 -17.15 -9.64
CA ARG A 63 -26.10 -17.49 -10.79
C ARG A 63 -26.24 -19.01 -11.03
N ALA A 64 -25.51 -19.85 -10.31
CA ALA A 64 -25.31 -21.25 -10.67
C ALA A 64 -26.29 -22.26 -10.03
N ASP A 65 -27.38 -21.83 -9.39
CA ASP A 65 -28.41 -22.74 -8.89
C ASP A 65 -29.82 -22.29 -9.30
N ALA A 66 -30.37 -22.97 -10.30
CA ALA A 66 -31.80 -23.07 -10.54
C ALA A 66 -32.13 -24.56 -10.75
N PRO A 67 -33.13 -25.11 -10.03
CA PRO A 67 -34.43 -25.26 -10.69
C PRO A 67 -35.68 -25.05 -9.81
N ALA A 68 -36.81 -24.91 -10.53
CA ALA A 68 -38.21 -25.15 -10.18
C ALA A 68 -39.01 -24.08 -9.41
N ALA A 69 -39.99 -23.54 -10.15
CA ALA A 69 -40.96 -22.52 -9.78
C ALA A 69 -42.09 -23.06 -8.89
N LYS A 70 -42.33 -22.38 -7.74
CA LYS A 70 -43.65 -22.07 -7.13
C LYS A 70 -43.58 -21.43 -5.71
N GLN A 71 -42.42 -20.97 -5.25
CA GLN A 71 -42.22 -20.42 -3.88
C GLN A 71 -41.71 -18.96 -3.87
N THR A 72 -41.97 -18.19 -4.93
CA THR A 72 -41.19 -17.01 -5.31
C THR A 72 -41.43 -15.76 -4.45
N GLU A 73 -42.58 -15.56 -3.81
CA GLU A 73 -42.84 -14.26 -3.14
C GLU A 73 -42.22 -14.13 -1.72
N LYS A 74 -42.23 -15.20 -0.90
CA LYS A 74 -41.67 -15.15 0.46
C LYS A 74 -40.14 -15.15 0.48
N SER A 75 -39.52 -15.86 -0.47
CA SER A 75 -38.06 -15.94 -0.60
C SER A 75 -37.46 -14.63 -1.12
N GLN A 76 -38.17 -13.91 -1.98
CA GLN A 76 -37.67 -12.65 -2.57
C GLN A 76 -37.60 -11.51 -1.54
N ARG A 77 -38.53 -11.46 -0.57
CA ARG A 77 -38.51 -10.48 0.54
C ARG A 77 -37.36 -10.78 1.52
N SER A 78 -37.17 -12.04 1.91
CA SER A 78 -36.05 -12.48 2.75
C SER A 78 -34.68 -12.29 2.07
N ARG A 79 -34.59 -12.49 0.75
CA ARG A 79 -33.37 -12.21 -0.04
C ARG A 79 -33.05 -10.72 -0.12
N ARG A 80 -34.06 -9.86 -0.29
CA ARG A 80 -33.87 -8.40 -0.27
C ARG A 80 -33.44 -7.92 1.11
N GLU A 81 -34.03 -8.45 2.17
CA GLU A 81 -33.65 -8.17 3.56
C GLU A 81 -32.21 -8.64 3.87
N GLN A 82 -31.78 -9.80 3.36
CA GLN A 82 -30.39 -10.28 3.51
C GLN A 82 -29.38 -9.48 2.68
N VAL A 83 -29.75 -9.04 1.48
CA VAL A 83 -28.89 -8.18 0.65
C VAL A 83 -28.80 -6.79 1.27
N GLU A 84 -29.91 -6.26 1.77
CA GLU A 84 -29.97 -4.97 2.46
C GLU A 84 -29.21 -5.00 3.79
N SER A 85 -29.31 -6.08 4.57
CA SER A 85 -28.54 -6.24 5.81
C SER A 85 -27.04 -6.40 5.52
N SER A 86 -26.68 -7.15 4.48
CA SER A 86 -25.28 -7.29 4.05
C SER A 86 -24.70 -5.97 3.53
N LEU A 87 -25.49 -5.19 2.78
CA LEU A 87 -25.10 -3.86 2.31
C LEU A 87 -24.94 -2.89 3.49
N LYS A 88 -25.88 -2.89 4.44
CA LYS A 88 -25.79 -2.09 5.67
C LYS A 88 -24.59 -2.48 6.53
N ASP A 89 -24.27 -3.77 6.65
CA ASP A 89 -23.08 -4.24 7.36
C ASP A 89 -21.77 -3.82 6.67
N LEU A 90 -21.72 -3.89 5.34
CA LEU A 90 -20.58 -3.43 4.55
C LEU A 90 -20.39 -1.91 4.65
N GLU A 91 -21.48 -1.15 4.58
CA GLU A 91 -21.47 0.30 4.77
C GLU A 91 -21.08 0.69 6.19
N ALA A 92 -21.58 -0.01 7.21
CA ALA A 92 -21.20 0.19 8.61
C ALA A 92 -19.72 -0.09 8.85
N ARG A 93 -19.17 -1.18 8.28
CA ARG A 93 -17.73 -1.48 8.32
C ARG A 93 -16.91 -0.41 7.60
N ARG A 94 -17.36 0.05 6.44
CA ARG A 94 -16.69 1.11 5.66
C ARG A 94 -16.76 2.47 6.35
N GLN A 95 -17.86 2.76 7.04
CA GLN A 95 -18.02 3.97 7.85
C GLN A 95 -17.16 3.89 9.10
N GLN A 96 -17.05 2.74 9.77
CA GLN A 96 -16.11 2.51 10.87
C GLN A 96 -14.66 2.73 10.44
N GLU A 97 -14.25 2.20 9.28
CA GLU A 97 -12.90 2.43 8.74
C GLU A 97 -12.63 3.90 8.38
N LYS A 98 -13.66 4.61 7.87
CA LYS A 98 -13.58 6.05 7.56
C LYS A 98 -13.60 6.92 8.81
N SER A 99 -14.29 6.52 9.87
CA SER A 99 -14.43 7.27 11.12
C SER A 99 -13.30 7.03 12.11
N VAL A 100 -12.36 6.11 11.83
CA VAL A 100 -11.16 5.93 12.66
C VAL A 100 -10.43 7.28 12.79
N PRO A 101 -10.35 7.86 14.00
CA PRO A 101 -9.76 9.17 14.19
C PRO A 101 -8.28 9.14 13.81
N LEU A 102 -7.75 10.29 13.35
CA LEU A 102 -6.36 10.40 12.91
C LEU A 102 -5.37 9.97 14.00
N SER A 103 -5.72 10.17 15.28
CA SER A 103 -4.94 9.69 16.43
C SER A 103 -4.74 8.17 16.42
N VAL A 104 -5.80 7.40 16.12
CA VAL A 104 -5.72 5.94 16.03
C VAL A 104 -4.94 5.50 14.80
N ARG A 105 -5.01 6.24 13.68
CA ARG A 105 -4.18 5.93 12.51
C ARG A 105 -2.68 6.20 12.75
N LEU A 106 -2.36 7.23 13.52
CA LEU A 106 -1.01 7.56 13.95
C LEU A 106 -0.46 6.48 14.90
N SER A 107 -1.24 6.06 15.89
CA SER A 107 -0.83 4.97 16.79
C SER A 107 -0.67 3.64 16.05
N GLN A 108 -1.59 3.31 15.13
CA GLN A 108 -1.47 2.13 14.25
C GLN A 108 -0.19 2.16 13.40
N ALA A 109 0.26 3.35 12.98
CA ALA A 109 1.52 3.53 12.25
C ALA A 109 2.76 3.46 13.15
N GLY A 110 2.62 3.39 14.48
CA GLY A 110 3.71 3.39 15.45
C GLY A 110 4.33 4.76 15.65
N LEU A 111 3.56 5.83 15.44
CA LEU A 111 3.98 7.22 15.67
C LEU A 111 3.29 7.75 16.92
N ASP A 112 4.07 8.08 17.96
CA ASP A 112 3.60 8.74 19.19
C ASP A 112 3.31 10.24 18.99
N TRP A 113 2.94 10.63 17.76
CA TRP A 113 2.77 12.02 17.39
C TRP A 113 1.33 12.47 17.68
N THR A 114 1.19 13.65 18.28
CA THR A 114 -0.12 14.29 18.38
C THR A 114 -0.62 14.66 16.99
N PRO A 115 -1.95 14.69 16.77
CA PRO A 115 -2.53 15.12 15.49
C PRO A 115 -2.02 16.51 15.06
N GLN A 116 -1.74 17.39 16.02
CA GLN A 116 -1.14 18.71 15.79
C GLN A 116 0.26 18.61 15.16
N LYS A 117 1.14 17.75 15.67
CA LYS A 117 2.48 17.52 15.08
C LYS A 117 2.38 17.03 13.64
N PHE A 118 1.41 16.15 13.34
CA PHE A 118 1.17 15.66 11.98
C PHE A 118 0.79 16.78 11.01
N TRP A 119 -0.12 17.69 11.41
CA TRP A 119 -0.50 18.84 10.58
C TRP A 119 0.64 19.84 10.42
N ILE A 120 1.44 20.09 11.46
CA ILE A 120 2.62 20.97 11.38
C ILE A 120 3.64 20.40 10.38
N VAL A 121 3.97 19.11 10.47
CA VAL A 121 4.90 18.46 9.53
C VAL A 121 4.33 18.48 8.11
N SER A 122 3.03 18.24 7.95
CA SER A 122 2.35 18.32 6.65
C SER A 122 2.42 19.74 6.07
N ALA A 123 2.24 20.77 6.89
CA ALA A 123 2.34 22.18 6.49
C ALA A 123 3.78 22.59 6.15
N VAL A 124 4.78 22.11 6.89
CA VAL A 124 6.20 22.33 6.58
C VAL A 124 6.56 21.66 5.26
N VAL A 125 6.15 20.41 5.03
CA VAL A 125 6.37 19.71 3.76
C VAL A 125 5.68 20.45 2.60
N ALA A 126 4.44 20.93 2.80
CA ALA A 126 3.74 21.74 1.82
C ALA A 126 4.51 23.03 1.49
N GLY A 127 5.02 23.73 2.51
CA GLY A 127 5.79 24.97 2.36
C GLY A 127 7.13 24.75 1.64
N VAL A 128 7.85 23.67 1.96
CA VAL A 128 9.09 23.30 1.27
C VAL A 128 8.83 22.95 -0.19
N LEU A 129 7.77 22.19 -0.49
CA LEU A 129 7.41 21.86 -1.87
C LEU A 129 6.93 23.08 -2.65
N PHE A 130 6.21 24.00 -2.01
CA PHE A 130 5.82 25.28 -2.58
C PHE A 130 7.04 26.12 -2.94
N ALA A 131 7.97 26.29 -2.00
CA ALA A 131 9.20 27.04 -2.23
C ALA A 131 10.03 26.41 -3.36
N ALA A 132 10.21 25.09 -3.34
CA ALA A 132 10.92 24.37 -4.39
C ALA A 132 10.26 24.55 -5.77
N ALA A 133 8.92 24.47 -5.87
CA ALA A 133 8.21 24.67 -7.12
C ALA A 133 8.31 26.12 -7.63
N MET A 134 8.36 27.10 -6.72
CA MET A 134 8.61 28.51 -7.05
C MET A 134 10.05 28.73 -7.55
N PHE A 135 11.05 28.09 -6.93
CA PHE A 135 12.44 28.15 -7.37
C PHE A 135 12.67 27.54 -8.76
N VAL A 136 11.92 26.49 -9.12
CA VAL A 136 12.02 25.82 -10.44
C VAL A 136 11.24 26.57 -11.53
N GLY A 137 10.45 27.59 -11.17
CA GLY A 137 9.72 28.44 -12.11
C GLY A 137 8.34 27.90 -12.53
N GLY A 138 7.71 27.04 -11.73
CA GLY A 138 6.43 26.39 -12.05
C GLY A 138 5.18 27.30 -12.09
N GLY A 139 5.34 28.61 -11.90
CA GLY A 139 4.24 29.57 -11.78
C GLY A 139 3.43 29.37 -10.49
N LEU A 140 2.63 30.39 -10.11
CA LEU A 140 1.90 30.38 -8.83
C LEU A 140 0.89 29.21 -8.73
N LEU A 141 0.22 28.89 -9.85
CA LEU A 141 -0.78 27.81 -9.90
C LEU A 141 -0.15 26.41 -9.85
N GLY A 142 0.99 26.20 -10.52
CA GLY A 142 1.73 24.94 -10.47
C GLY A 142 2.34 24.68 -9.10
N ALA A 143 2.88 25.73 -8.47
CA ALA A 143 3.41 25.65 -7.11
C ALA A 143 2.32 25.37 -6.07
N ALA A 144 1.15 26.02 -6.18
CA ALA A 144 0.02 25.77 -5.30
C ALA A 144 -0.53 24.34 -5.45
N GLY A 145 -0.63 23.82 -6.68
CA GLY A 145 -1.05 22.45 -6.94
C GLY A 145 -0.09 21.41 -6.36
N LEU A 146 1.22 21.60 -6.55
CA LEU A 146 2.26 20.72 -5.98
C LEU A 146 2.32 20.78 -4.45
N ALA A 147 2.18 21.97 -3.88
CA ALA A 147 2.17 22.15 -2.43
C ALA A 147 0.95 21.47 -1.78
N PHE A 148 -0.22 21.55 -2.42
CA PHE A 148 -1.42 20.88 -1.93
C PHE A 148 -1.35 19.35 -2.09
N ALA A 149 -0.97 18.88 -3.28
CA ALA A 149 -0.84 17.46 -3.57
C ALA A 149 0.25 16.80 -2.71
N GLY A 150 1.39 17.48 -2.56
CA GLY A 150 2.49 17.02 -1.71
C GLY A 150 2.16 17.15 -0.22
N GLY A 151 1.67 18.30 0.22
CA GLY A 151 1.37 18.58 1.63
C GLY A 151 0.30 17.66 2.23
N LEU A 152 -0.73 17.29 1.46
CA LEU A 152 -1.79 16.40 1.94
C LEU A 152 -1.63 14.94 1.50
N GLY A 153 -0.96 14.72 0.37
CA GLY A 153 -0.78 13.40 -0.23
C GLY A 153 0.42 12.64 0.33
N LEU A 154 1.61 13.25 0.40
CA LEU A 154 2.83 12.59 0.89
C LEU A 154 2.69 12.11 2.35
N PRO A 155 2.23 12.94 3.30
CA PRO A 155 2.11 12.50 4.69
C PRO A 155 1.11 11.36 4.88
N ARG A 156 -0.01 11.37 4.13
CA ARG A 156 -1.01 10.29 4.16
C ARG A 156 -0.46 9.00 3.56
N TRP A 157 0.26 9.09 2.44
CA TRP A 157 0.89 7.95 1.81
C TRP A 157 1.99 7.36 2.72
N ALA A 158 2.83 8.20 3.29
CA ALA A 158 3.88 7.81 4.23
C ALA A 158 3.29 7.11 5.46
N LEU A 159 2.20 7.66 6.03
CA LEU A 159 1.47 7.02 7.14
C LEU A 159 0.97 5.62 6.75
N GLY A 160 0.32 5.49 5.60
CA GLY A 160 -0.16 4.20 5.10
C GLY A 160 0.98 3.20 4.85
N PHE A 161 2.11 3.67 4.34
CA PHE A 161 3.31 2.85 4.14
C PHE A 161 3.91 2.38 5.47
N LEU A 162 4.05 3.27 6.46
CA LEU A 162 4.56 2.93 7.79
C LEU A 162 3.65 1.94 8.52
N LYS A 163 2.33 2.17 8.48
CA LYS A 163 1.32 1.23 8.99
C LYS A 163 1.48 -0.15 8.37
N LYS A 164 1.46 -0.25 7.03
CA LYS A 164 1.64 -1.53 6.33
C LYS A 164 2.97 -2.22 6.67
N ARG A 165 4.04 -1.45 6.80
CA ARG A 165 5.36 -1.97 7.18
C ARG A 165 5.36 -2.53 8.60
N ARG A 166 4.71 -1.85 9.54
CA ARG A 166 4.55 -2.28 10.94
C ARG A 166 3.70 -3.55 11.03
N GLU A 167 2.54 -3.56 10.38
CA GLU A 167 1.65 -4.73 10.25
C GLU A 167 2.37 -5.95 9.66
N ALA A 168 3.16 -5.77 8.60
CA ALA A 168 3.91 -6.85 7.97
C ALA A 168 4.98 -7.45 8.91
N LYS A 169 5.66 -6.61 9.72
CA LYS A 169 6.61 -7.09 10.74
C LYS A 169 5.90 -7.87 11.83
N PHE A 170 4.75 -7.40 12.29
CA PHE A 170 3.93 -8.08 13.29
C PHE A 170 3.48 -9.46 12.80
N LEU A 171 2.90 -9.54 11.60
CA LEU A 171 2.46 -10.81 11.00
C LEU A 171 3.59 -11.82 10.82
N LYS A 172 4.83 -11.34 10.61
CA LYS A 172 5.99 -12.22 10.47
C LYS A 172 6.36 -12.92 11.78
N ALA A 173 6.23 -12.20 12.90
CA ALA A 173 6.65 -12.67 14.23
C ALA A 173 5.52 -13.35 15.03
N LEU A 174 4.25 -13.00 14.76
CA LEU A 174 3.08 -13.52 15.47
C LEU A 174 3.00 -15.06 15.52
N PRO A 175 3.26 -15.84 14.43
CA PRO A 175 3.14 -17.30 14.49
C PRO A 175 4.13 -17.93 15.48
N ASP A 176 5.37 -17.43 15.48
CA ASP A 176 6.45 -17.94 16.33
C ASP A 176 6.14 -17.64 17.82
N ALA A 177 5.55 -16.48 18.09
CA ALA A 177 5.05 -16.11 19.42
C ALA A 177 3.87 -16.96 19.89
N VAL A 178 2.86 -17.20 19.05
CA VAL A 178 1.73 -18.08 19.39
C VAL A 178 2.24 -19.50 19.69
N ASP A 179 3.24 -19.99 18.97
CA ASP A 179 3.88 -21.27 19.24
C ASP A 179 4.54 -21.34 20.62
N VAL A 180 5.21 -20.27 21.05
CA VAL A 180 5.78 -20.19 22.42
C VAL A 180 4.65 -20.23 23.46
N ILE A 181 3.55 -19.51 23.23
CA ILE A 181 2.39 -19.52 24.14
C ILE A 181 1.79 -20.93 24.25
N VAL A 182 1.56 -21.59 23.11
CA VAL A 182 1.02 -22.95 23.08
C VAL A 182 1.93 -23.93 23.84
N ARG A 183 3.25 -23.83 23.64
CA ARG A 183 4.23 -24.65 24.38
C ARG A 183 4.20 -24.37 25.88
N GLY A 184 4.12 -23.09 26.28
CA GLY A 184 3.99 -22.68 27.68
C GLY A 184 2.75 -23.29 28.34
N ILE A 185 1.59 -23.17 27.71
CA ILE A 185 0.33 -23.72 28.25
C ILE A 185 0.38 -25.25 28.32
N LYS A 186 0.94 -25.92 27.31
CA LYS A 186 1.14 -27.39 27.34
C LYS A 186 2.10 -27.83 28.45
N ALA A 187 3.07 -27.00 28.82
CA ALA A 187 3.97 -27.22 29.94
C ALA A 187 3.34 -26.86 31.30
N GLY A 188 2.07 -26.44 31.33
CA GLY A 188 1.35 -26.07 32.55
C GLY A 188 1.49 -24.61 32.97
N LEU A 189 2.14 -23.77 32.15
CA LEU A 189 2.26 -22.34 32.43
C LEU A 189 0.91 -21.63 32.21
N PRO A 190 0.46 -20.76 33.14
CA PRO A 190 -0.71 -19.93 32.90
C PRO A 190 -0.57 -19.10 31.61
N LEU A 191 -1.68 -18.89 30.90
CA LEU A 191 -1.70 -18.12 29.65
C LEU A 191 -1.08 -16.72 29.81
N PHE A 192 -1.37 -16.04 30.92
CA PHE A 192 -0.84 -14.71 31.21
C PHE A 192 0.69 -14.71 31.35
N GLU A 193 1.26 -15.70 32.04
CA GLU A 193 2.71 -15.86 32.17
C GLU A 193 3.36 -16.22 30.83
N SER A 194 2.67 -17.04 30.02
CA SER A 194 3.11 -17.35 28.66
C SER A 194 3.19 -16.10 27.77
N ILE A 195 2.24 -15.16 27.91
CA ILE A 195 2.23 -13.87 27.22
C ILE A 195 3.40 -12.99 27.70
N LYS A 196 3.74 -12.98 28.98
CA LYS A 196 4.91 -12.25 29.51
C LYS A 196 6.23 -12.75 28.94
N VAL A 197 6.41 -14.07 28.87
CA VAL A 197 7.60 -14.70 28.27
C VAL A 197 7.76 -14.24 26.81
N VAL A 198 6.66 -14.27 26.04
CA VAL A 198 6.67 -13.81 24.65
C VAL A 198 6.94 -12.32 24.52
N ALA A 199 6.38 -11.48 25.39
CA ALA A 199 6.64 -10.04 25.38
C ALA A 199 8.12 -9.72 25.62
N ALA A 200 8.81 -10.52 26.45
CA ALA A 200 10.22 -10.33 26.74
C ALA A 200 11.12 -10.67 25.53
N ASP A 201 10.82 -11.75 24.80
CA ASP A 201 11.66 -12.32 23.73
C ASP A 201 11.28 -11.85 22.31
N SER A 202 10.11 -11.24 22.14
CA SER A 202 9.61 -10.85 20.81
C SER A 202 10.29 -9.59 20.26
N PRO A 203 10.43 -9.47 18.93
CA PRO A 203 10.87 -8.23 18.28
C PRO A 203 9.75 -7.18 18.22
N GLU A 204 10.13 -5.91 18.03
CA GLU A 204 9.16 -4.86 17.71
C GLU A 204 8.54 -5.05 16.31
N PRO A 205 7.22 -4.82 16.11
CA PRO A 205 6.27 -4.18 17.03
C PRO A 205 5.48 -5.15 17.94
N LEU A 206 5.75 -6.46 17.86
CA LEU A 206 4.98 -7.48 18.58
C LEU A 206 5.15 -7.33 20.10
N ARG A 207 6.38 -7.04 20.55
CA ARG A 207 6.71 -6.75 21.95
C ARG A 207 5.84 -5.66 22.55
N SER A 208 5.80 -4.47 21.95
CA SER A 208 5.01 -3.34 22.45
C SER A 208 3.52 -3.67 22.59
N GLU A 209 2.96 -4.40 21.63
CA GLU A 209 1.54 -4.76 21.65
C GLU A 209 1.21 -5.79 22.74
N PHE A 210 2.11 -6.74 22.99
CA PHE A 210 1.96 -7.74 24.07
C PHE A 210 2.19 -7.11 25.45
N LEU A 211 3.13 -6.17 25.58
CA LEU A 211 3.30 -5.34 26.78
C LEU A 211 2.03 -4.54 27.08
N ALA A 212 1.41 -3.93 26.07
CA ALA A 212 0.15 -3.22 26.25
C ALA A 212 -0.98 -4.14 26.76
N ILE A 213 -1.01 -5.42 26.35
CA ILE A 213 -1.95 -6.41 26.91
C ILE A 213 -1.65 -6.65 28.39
N ILE A 214 -0.38 -6.82 28.75
CA ILE A 214 0.06 -7.05 30.14
C ILE A 214 -0.29 -5.86 31.03
N GLU A 215 -0.01 -4.64 30.58
CA GLU A 215 -0.34 -3.40 31.28
C GLU A 215 -1.85 -3.23 31.47
N THR A 216 -2.63 -3.50 30.42
CA THR A 216 -4.10 -3.40 30.49
C THR A 216 -4.68 -4.43 31.46
N GLN A 217 -4.12 -5.64 31.49
CA GLN A 217 -4.48 -6.68 32.45
C GLN A 217 -4.12 -6.28 33.89
N ALA A 218 -2.96 -5.64 34.08
CA ALA A 218 -2.49 -5.21 35.40
C ALA A 218 -3.41 -4.17 36.06
N ILE A 219 -4.15 -3.40 35.24
CA ILE A 219 -5.14 -2.42 35.69
C ILE A 219 -6.52 -3.07 35.93
N GLY A 220 -6.64 -4.40 35.79
CA GLY A 220 -7.83 -5.17 36.15
C GLY A 220 -8.77 -5.54 34.99
N MET A 221 -8.40 -5.24 33.74
CA MET A 221 -9.18 -5.69 32.59
C MET A 221 -9.11 -7.22 32.44
N PRO A 222 -10.20 -7.91 32.02
CA PRO A 222 -10.13 -9.32 31.66
C PRO A 222 -9.22 -9.56 30.44
N LEU A 223 -8.45 -10.66 30.46
CA LEU A 223 -7.43 -10.92 29.43
C LEU A 223 -8.02 -11.09 28.03
N GLY A 224 -9.18 -11.72 27.92
CA GLY A 224 -9.93 -11.79 26.67
C GLY A 224 -10.20 -10.40 26.07
N GLU A 225 -10.68 -9.45 26.89
CA GLU A 225 -10.95 -8.09 26.45
C GLU A 225 -9.65 -7.34 26.10
N ALA A 226 -8.61 -7.48 26.91
CA ALA A 226 -7.30 -6.89 26.64
C ALA A 226 -6.71 -7.39 25.31
N CYS A 227 -6.84 -8.68 25.01
CA CYS A 227 -6.45 -9.28 23.73
C CYS A 227 -7.35 -8.86 22.57
N SER A 228 -8.66 -8.65 22.78
CA SER A 228 -9.56 -8.13 21.74
C SER A 228 -9.20 -6.70 21.31
N ARG A 229 -8.72 -5.85 22.24
CA ARG A 229 -8.22 -4.50 21.91
C ARG A 229 -6.95 -4.49 21.07
N LEU A 230 -6.27 -5.62 20.93
CA LEU A 230 -5.14 -5.76 20.01
C LEU A 230 -5.55 -5.41 18.56
N TYR A 231 -6.78 -5.71 18.16
CA TYR A 231 -7.28 -5.39 16.82
C TYR A 231 -7.41 -3.89 16.57
N GLU A 232 -7.67 -3.08 17.60
CA GLU A 232 -7.75 -1.62 17.48
C GLU A 232 -6.39 -1.01 17.15
N ARG A 233 -5.32 -1.57 17.74
CA ARG A 233 -3.93 -1.14 17.53
C ARG A 233 -3.28 -1.78 16.31
N MET A 234 -3.65 -3.03 16.00
CA MET A 234 -3.16 -3.81 14.87
C MET A 234 -4.36 -4.41 14.12
N PRO A 235 -4.93 -3.68 13.14
CA PRO A 235 -6.16 -4.06 12.45
C PRO A 235 -5.90 -5.17 11.42
N LEU A 236 -5.51 -6.32 11.93
CA LEU A 236 -5.16 -7.52 11.19
C LEU A 236 -6.16 -8.64 11.54
N PRO A 237 -6.64 -9.42 10.57
CA PRO A 237 -7.52 -10.57 10.83
C PRO A 237 -6.93 -11.55 11.84
N GLU A 238 -5.62 -11.77 11.77
CA GLU A 238 -4.86 -12.66 12.66
C GLU A 238 -4.87 -12.16 14.12
N ALA A 239 -4.74 -10.85 14.33
CA ALA A 239 -4.82 -10.24 15.65
C ALA A 239 -6.23 -10.31 16.24
N ASN A 240 -7.27 -10.06 15.41
CA ASN A 240 -8.66 -10.19 15.82
C ASN A 240 -8.98 -11.65 16.22
N PHE A 241 -8.56 -12.60 15.41
CA PHE A 241 -8.79 -14.01 15.66
C PHE A 241 -8.10 -14.49 16.95
N PHE A 242 -6.89 -14.02 17.23
CA PHE A 242 -6.20 -14.27 18.50
C PHE A 242 -7.02 -13.80 19.71
N GLY A 243 -7.55 -12.56 19.68
CA GLY A 243 -8.40 -12.01 20.73
C GLY A 243 -9.70 -12.79 20.93
N ILE A 244 -10.35 -13.21 19.84
CA ILE A 244 -11.58 -14.03 19.87
C ILE A 244 -11.30 -15.39 20.50
N VAL A 245 -10.24 -16.09 20.09
CA VAL A 245 -9.89 -17.41 20.63
C VAL A 245 -9.63 -17.34 22.13
N ILE A 246 -8.86 -16.35 22.60
CA ILE A 246 -8.60 -16.18 24.04
C ILE A 246 -9.87 -15.86 24.80
N SER A 247 -10.70 -14.94 24.29
CA SER A 247 -11.96 -14.55 24.91
C SER A 247 -12.95 -15.70 25.06
N ILE A 248 -13.05 -16.57 24.05
CA ILE A 248 -13.94 -17.74 24.08
C ILE A 248 -13.39 -18.77 25.08
N GLN A 249 -12.11 -19.09 24.97
CA GLN A 249 -11.53 -20.18 25.77
C GLN A 249 -11.39 -19.83 27.25
N GLN A 250 -11.20 -18.56 27.62
CA GLN A 250 -11.26 -18.13 29.02
C GLN A 250 -12.65 -18.30 29.63
N LYS A 251 -13.72 -18.06 28.86
CA LYS A 251 -15.10 -18.16 29.35
C LYS A 251 -15.60 -19.60 29.39
N SER A 252 -15.21 -20.40 28.39
CA SER A 252 -15.66 -21.78 28.21
C SER A 252 -14.84 -22.80 28.99
N GLY A 253 -13.64 -22.43 29.47
CA GLY A 253 -12.74 -23.34 30.19
C GLY A 253 -12.19 -24.50 29.33
N GLY A 254 -12.33 -24.41 28.00
CA GLY A 254 -11.92 -25.44 27.06
C GLY A 254 -10.41 -25.53 26.87
N ASN A 255 -9.97 -26.45 26.02
CA ASN A 255 -8.55 -26.70 25.74
C ASN A 255 -7.90 -25.52 24.97
N LEU A 256 -7.39 -24.53 25.70
CA LEU A 256 -6.64 -23.38 25.17
C LEU A 256 -5.48 -23.80 24.27
N SER A 257 -4.76 -24.87 24.65
CA SER A 257 -3.59 -25.38 23.93
C SER A 257 -3.95 -25.89 22.53
N GLU A 258 -5.13 -26.49 22.37
CA GLU A 258 -5.60 -27.00 21.08
C GLU A 258 -6.07 -25.86 20.18
N ALA A 259 -6.88 -24.94 20.70
CA ALA A 259 -7.39 -23.80 19.94
C ALA A 259 -6.25 -22.88 19.46
N LEU A 260 -5.31 -22.55 20.35
CA LEU A 260 -4.13 -21.75 19.99
C LEU A 260 -3.15 -22.54 19.10
N GLY A 261 -3.07 -23.86 19.26
CA GLY A 261 -2.30 -24.73 18.38
C GLY A 261 -2.81 -24.73 16.94
N ASN A 262 -4.14 -24.81 16.77
CA ASN A 262 -4.80 -24.69 15.46
C ASN A 262 -4.57 -23.31 14.84
N LEU A 263 -4.66 -22.24 15.65
CA LEU A 263 -4.33 -20.89 15.21
C LEU A 263 -2.89 -20.80 14.71
N SER A 264 -1.91 -21.29 15.48
CA SER A 264 -0.51 -21.28 15.06
C SER A 264 -0.32 -22.01 13.72
N LYS A 265 -0.93 -23.19 13.56
CA LYS A 265 -0.87 -23.94 12.30
C LYS A 265 -1.39 -23.11 11.13
N VAL A 266 -2.57 -22.50 11.26
CA VAL A 266 -3.16 -21.64 10.22
C VAL A 266 -2.25 -20.45 9.90
N LEU A 267 -1.69 -19.79 10.91
CA LEU A 267 -0.78 -18.65 10.73
C LEU A 267 0.51 -19.07 9.99
N ARG A 268 1.09 -20.22 10.34
CA ARG A 268 2.29 -20.74 9.68
C ARG A 268 2.00 -21.17 8.25
N ASP A 269 0.86 -21.80 7.99
CA ASP A 269 0.48 -22.20 6.63
C ASP A 269 0.28 -20.96 5.74
N ARG A 270 -0.31 -19.87 6.27
CA ARG A 270 -0.38 -18.57 5.59
C ARG A 270 1.00 -17.95 5.34
N LYS A 271 1.89 -17.94 6.34
CA LYS A 271 3.27 -17.44 6.20
C LYS A 271 4.03 -18.21 5.12
N LYS A 272 3.98 -19.54 5.17
CA LYS A 272 4.60 -20.44 4.18
C LYS A 272 4.04 -20.22 2.78
N MET A 273 2.72 -20.07 2.65
CA MET A 273 2.08 -19.79 1.36
C MET A 273 2.58 -18.46 0.78
N LYS A 274 2.65 -17.41 1.60
CA LYS A 274 3.18 -16.11 1.19
C LYS A 274 4.65 -16.18 0.76
N GLU A 275 5.48 -16.87 1.52
CA GLU A 275 6.89 -17.09 1.18
C GLU A 275 7.05 -17.92 -0.10
N LYS A 276 6.22 -18.97 -0.29
CA LYS A 276 6.19 -19.78 -1.51
C LYS A 276 5.76 -18.96 -2.73
N ILE A 277 4.73 -18.12 -2.60
CA ILE A 277 4.31 -17.19 -3.67
C ILE A 277 5.44 -16.23 -4.00
N GLN A 278 6.11 -15.68 -2.97
CA GLN A 278 7.25 -14.80 -3.19
C GLN A 278 8.36 -15.52 -3.96
N ALA A 279 8.77 -16.71 -3.52
CA ALA A 279 9.82 -17.50 -4.15
C ALA A 279 9.48 -17.88 -5.60
N MET A 280 8.29 -18.42 -5.86
CA MET A 280 7.87 -18.80 -7.23
C MET A 280 7.69 -17.58 -8.13
N SER A 281 7.33 -16.42 -7.58
CA SER A 281 7.18 -15.18 -8.37
C SER A 281 8.51 -14.45 -8.63
N MET A 282 9.60 -14.78 -7.93
CA MET A 282 10.88 -14.06 -8.09
C MET A 282 11.46 -14.22 -9.49
N GLU A 283 11.42 -15.42 -10.07
CA GLU A 283 11.94 -15.69 -11.42
C GLU A 283 11.18 -14.88 -12.47
N ALA A 284 9.84 -14.94 -12.44
CA ALA A 284 9.00 -14.15 -13.34
C ALA A 284 9.19 -12.64 -13.16
N LYS A 285 9.34 -12.16 -11.91
CA LYS A 285 9.61 -10.73 -11.62
C LYS A 285 10.97 -10.28 -12.13
N ALA A 286 12.01 -11.12 -11.99
CA ALA A 286 13.35 -10.82 -12.48
C ALA A 286 13.37 -10.73 -14.01
N SER A 287 12.79 -11.71 -14.70
CA SER A 287 12.68 -11.72 -16.17
C SER A 287 11.86 -10.54 -16.69
N ALA A 288 10.72 -10.24 -16.05
CA ALA A 288 9.91 -9.06 -16.39
C ALA A 288 10.69 -7.74 -16.17
N GLY A 289 11.50 -7.66 -15.11
CA GLY A 289 12.38 -6.52 -14.85
C GLY A 289 13.46 -6.34 -15.91
N ILE A 290 14.09 -7.43 -16.36
CA ILE A 290 15.10 -7.39 -17.44
C ILE A 290 14.46 -6.92 -18.76
N ILE A 291 13.36 -7.56 -19.17
CA ILE A 291 12.68 -7.22 -20.44
C ILE A 291 12.12 -5.80 -20.41
N GLY A 292 11.52 -5.39 -19.29
CA GLY A 292 10.94 -4.06 -19.13
C GLY A 292 11.97 -2.92 -19.05
N SER A 293 13.20 -3.21 -18.60
CA SER A 293 14.26 -2.20 -18.49
C SER A 293 15.10 -2.04 -19.77
N LEU A 294 15.03 -2.99 -20.70
CA LEU A 294 15.85 -2.99 -21.91
C LEU A 294 15.60 -1.75 -22.82
N PRO A 295 14.36 -1.34 -23.15
CA PRO A 295 14.14 -0.18 -24.01
C PRO A 295 14.64 1.14 -23.41
N PRO A 296 14.41 1.47 -22.12
CA PRO A 296 15.01 2.65 -21.48
C PRO A 296 16.55 2.62 -21.48
N ILE A 297 17.17 1.47 -21.22
CA ILE A 297 18.63 1.31 -21.21
C ILE A 297 19.19 1.58 -22.61
N VAL A 298 18.59 0.98 -23.65
CA VAL A 298 19.00 1.18 -25.04
C VAL A 298 18.80 2.65 -25.44
N MET A 299 17.67 3.25 -25.08
CA MET A 299 17.42 4.68 -25.33
C MET A 299 18.48 5.57 -24.69
N PHE A 300 18.85 5.28 -23.43
CA PHE A 300 19.90 6.02 -22.73
C PHE A 300 21.28 5.83 -23.35
N LEU A 301 21.62 4.60 -23.77
CA LEU A 301 22.90 4.31 -24.41
C LEU A 301 23.03 5.02 -25.76
N VAL A 302 21.98 4.99 -26.58
CA VAL A 302 21.93 5.71 -27.87
C VAL A 302 22.00 7.23 -27.65
N TYR A 303 21.44 7.75 -26.56
CA TYR A 303 21.59 9.15 -26.19
C TYR A 303 23.05 9.55 -25.94
N LEU A 304 23.85 8.66 -25.33
CA LEU A 304 25.26 8.91 -25.07
C LEU A 304 26.14 8.70 -26.32
N THR A 305 25.85 7.69 -27.15
CA THR A 305 26.69 7.35 -28.31
C THR A 305 26.40 8.20 -29.53
N THR A 306 25.12 8.47 -29.83
CA THR A 306 24.68 9.20 -31.03
C THR A 306 23.56 10.21 -30.69
N PRO A 307 23.88 11.30 -29.96
CA PRO A 307 22.88 12.28 -29.51
C PRO A 307 22.11 12.95 -30.65
N HIS A 308 22.75 13.13 -31.82
CA HIS A 308 22.10 13.72 -32.99
C HIS A 308 20.96 12.84 -33.53
N TYR A 309 21.10 11.51 -33.49
CA TYR A 309 20.08 10.57 -33.95
C TYR A 309 18.86 10.56 -33.03
N ILE A 310 19.09 10.48 -31.71
CA ILE A 310 17.99 10.41 -30.75
C ILE A 310 17.26 11.74 -30.56
N SER A 311 17.93 12.87 -30.82
CA SER A 311 17.30 14.20 -30.74
C SER A 311 16.10 14.34 -31.67
N LEU A 312 16.07 13.59 -32.78
CA LEU A 312 14.98 13.59 -33.75
C LEU A 312 13.65 13.10 -33.14
N LEU A 313 13.71 12.20 -32.15
CA LEU A 313 12.54 11.72 -31.41
C LEU A 313 11.90 12.83 -30.55
N TRP A 314 12.69 13.82 -30.14
CA TRP A 314 12.22 14.92 -29.29
C TRP A 314 11.81 16.16 -30.10
N THR A 315 12.41 16.38 -31.27
CA THR A 315 12.17 17.60 -32.07
C THR A 315 11.10 17.44 -33.14
N HIS A 316 10.92 16.25 -33.73
CA HIS A 316 9.89 16.02 -34.74
C HIS A 316 8.56 15.54 -34.14
N PRO A 317 7.41 16.05 -34.62
CA PRO A 317 6.08 15.66 -34.11
C PRO A 317 5.78 14.18 -34.33
N THR A 318 6.30 13.57 -35.39
CA THR A 318 6.20 12.12 -35.64
C THR A 318 6.99 11.31 -34.61
N GLY A 319 8.18 11.76 -34.22
CA GLY A 319 9.01 11.14 -33.20
C GLY A 319 8.35 11.15 -31.81
N GLN A 320 7.74 12.28 -31.45
CA GLN A 320 6.99 12.41 -30.20
C GLN A 320 5.77 11.48 -30.16
N LEU A 321 5.04 11.35 -31.26
CA LEU A 321 3.87 10.46 -31.36
C LEU A 321 4.29 8.98 -31.21
N MET A 322 5.41 8.58 -31.84
CA MET A 322 5.96 7.22 -31.70
C MET A 322 6.43 6.95 -30.26
N LEU A 323 7.07 7.92 -29.59
CA LEU A 323 7.47 7.78 -28.19
C LEU A 323 6.26 7.55 -27.28
N VAL A 324 5.19 8.33 -27.45
CA VAL A 324 3.94 8.15 -26.69
C VAL A 324 3.36 6.76 -26.93
N GLY A 325 3.32 6.30 -28.19
CA GLY A 325 2.90 4.95 -28.55
C GLY A 325 3.72 3.85 -27.85
N CYS A 326 5.06 3.98 -27.86
CA CYS A 326 5.96 3.06 -27.17
C CYS A 326 5.73 3.03 -25.66
N VAL A 327 5.56 4.19 -25.02
CA VAL A 327 5.30 4.27 -23.56
C VAL A 327 3.97 3.62 -23.21
N ILE A 328 2.92 3.85 -24.00
CA ILE A 328 1.61 3.22 -23.79
C ILE A 328 1.73 1.70 -23.93
N TRP A 329 2.39 1.21 -24.99
CA TRP A 329 2.54 -0.22 -25.25
C TRP A 329 3.37 -0.92 -24.16
N MET A 330 4.47 -0.31 -23.73
CA MET A 330 5.28 -0.79 -22.61
C MET A 330 4.48 -0.80 -21.30
N SER A 331 3.71 0.25 -21.04
CA SER A 331 2.87 0.34 -19.84
C SER A 331 1.85 -0.81 -19.82
N ILE A 332 1.18 -1.09 -20.93
CA ILE A 332 0.25 -2.22 -21.07
C ILE A 332 0.99 -3.55 -20.79
N GLY A 333 2.17 -3.76 -21.39
CA GLY A 333 2.95 -4.97 -21.16
C GLY A 333 3.34 -5.18 -19.69
N ILE A 334 3.83 -4.14 -19.02
CA ILE A 334 4.19 -4.18 -17.60
C ILE A 334 2.95 -4.49 -16.73
N LEU A 335 1.79 -3.92 -17.07
CA LEU A 335 0.55 -4.16 -16.35
C LEU A 335 0.05 -5.60 -16.49
N VAL A 336 0.11 -6.17 -17.70
CA VAL A 336 -0.25 -7.56 -17.95
C VAL A 336 0.68 -8.49 -17.16
N MET A 337 2.00 -8.24 -17.20
CA MET A 337 2.96 -9.02 -16.42
C MET A 337 2.70 -8.91 -14.91
N LYS A 338 2.43 -7.70 -14.40
CA LYS A 338 2.08 -7.49 -12.99
C LYS A 338 0.84 -8.28 -12.58
N LYS A 339 -0.18 -8.33 -13.44
CA LYS A 339 -1.42 -9.07 -13.18
C LYS A 339 -1.22 -10.58 -13.23
N MET A 340 -0.38 -11.09 -14.14
CA MET A 340 -0.04 -12.52 -14.20
C MET A 340 0.76 -12.97 -12.96
N ILE A 341 1.61 -12.09 -12.43
CA ILE A 341 2.49 -12.40 -11.30
C ILE A 341 1.76 -12.28 -9.95
N ASN A 342 0.80 -11.37 -9.83
CA ASN A 342 0.02 -11.18 -8.61
C ASN A 342 -1.15 -12.18 -8.57
N PHE A 343 -0.84 -13.43 -8.24
CA PHE A 343 -1.87 -14.41 -7.88
C PHE A 343 -2.42 -14.05 -6.50
N ASP A 344 -3.50 -13.26 -6.47
CA ASP A 344 -4.31 -13.05 -5.28
C ASP A 344 -5.13 -14.34 -5.03
N PHE A 345 -4.97 -14.93 -3.84
CA PHE A 345 -5.84 -15.97 -3.28
C PHE A 345 -6.69 -15.38 -2.16
#